data_AF-A0A8X6GP73-F1
#
_entry.id   AF-A0A8X6GP73-F1
#
_cell.length_a   1.000
_cell.length_b   1.000
_cell.length_c   1.000
_cell.angle_alpha   90.00
_cell.angle_beta   90.00
_cell.angle_gamma   90.00
#
_symmetry.space_group_name_H-M   'P 1'
#
loop_
_entity.id
_entity.type
_entity.pdbx_description
1 polymer ?
#
loop_
_entity_poly.entity_id
_entity_poly.type
_entity_poly.pdbx_seq_one_letter_code
_entity_poly.pdbx_strand_id
1 'polypeptide(L)'
;MNTFLTLVICLLWICTVFAEKICPQWGTNSPCTCSVAQNGLMVQCTGPAQSEQLTSALETMPSGEDWDLQLEHVDLEELPPTVRTVSSLRLSNCNIGRLLRTTPLVWPKLNEVVFESLRMRNDPWTQLKGAHSLKSIKVSDFPMMRTIDQSFRGVSDSVEYLDIRKTGTTRLESGAMSHLKNLRYVFIADMPLSEFPREALPAELSQLHTFILG
;
A
#
# COMPACT_ATOMS: atom_id res chain seq x y z
N MET A 1 -43.30 -44.09 2.46
CA MET A 1 -43.27 -42.89 1.61
C MET A 1 -42.53 -41.77 2.35
N ASN A 2 -41.27 -42.05 2.65
CA ASN A 2 -40.07 -41.37 2.11
C ASN A 2 -39.68 -40.05 2.80
N THR A 3 -39.61 -40.10 4.14
CA THR A 3 -38.78 -39.24 5.00
C THR A 3 -37.26 -39.33 4.69
N PHE A 4 -36.85 -40.27 3.83
CA PHE A 4 -35.47 -40.39 3.35
C PHE A 4 -35.09 -39.33 2.29
N LEU A 5 -36.05 -38.74 1.57
CA LEU A 5 -35.76 -37.80 0.48
C LEU A 5 -35.40 -36.39 0.99
N THR A 6 -35.91 -36.00 2.16
CA THR A 6 -35.63 -34.69 2.79
C THR A 6 -34.27 -34.62 3.46
N LEU A 7 -33.72 -35.74 3.93
CA LEU A 7 -32.38 -35.81 4.53
C LEU A 7 -31.25 -35.64 3.50
N VAL A 8 -31.47 -36.11 2.26
CA VAL A 8 -30.46 -36.01 1.18
C VAL A 8 -30.34 -34.57 0.65
N ILE A 9 -31.43 -33.80 0.66
CA ILE A 9 -31.43 -32.40 0.19
C ILE A 9 -30.73 -31.48 1.21
N CYS A 10 -30.76 -31.80 2.51
CA CYS A 10 -30.09 -31.01 3.55
C CYS A 10 -28.57 -31.21 3.55
N LEU A 11 -28.08 -32.37 3.11
CA LEU A 11 -26.65 -32.66 2.99
C LEU A 11 -25.98 -32.05 1.74
N LEU A 12 -26.76 -31.57 0.76
CA LEU A 12 -26.25 -30.94 -0.46
C LEU A 12 -26.10 -29.41 -0.37
N TRP A 13 -26.38 -28.80 0.79
CA TRP A 13 -26.32 -27.35 1.01
C TRP A 13 -25.18 -26.87 1.93
N ILE A 14 -24.32 -27.77 2.44
CA ILE A 14 -23.28 -27.40 3.41
C ILE A 14 -21.86 -27.43 2.82
N CYS A 15 -21.67 -27.84 1.57
CA CYS A 15 -20.39 -27.63 0.88
C CYS A 15 -20.32 -26.22 0.29
N THR A 16 -20.47 -25.18 1.13
CA THR A 16 -19.76 -23.94 0.87
C THR A 16 -18.29 -24.30 0.91
N VAL A 17 -17.69 -24.49 -0.28
CA VAL A 17 -16.25 -24.58 -0.44
C VAL A 17 -15.72 -23.26 0.12
N PHE A 18 -15.29 -23.28 1.38
CA PHE A 18 -14.39 -22.26 1.87
C PHE A 18 -13.14 -22.45 1.00
N ALA A 19 -12.93 -21.53 0.06
CA ALA A 19 -11.63 -21.42 -0.59
C ALA A 19 -10.64 -21.12 0.53
N GLU A 20 -9.93 -22.16 0.99
CA GLU A 20 -8.87 -21.98 1.95
C GLU A 20 -7.82 -21.08 1.30
N LYS A 21 -7.49 -19.97 1.95
CA LYS A 21 -6.42 -19.09 1.52
C LYS A 21 -5.11 -19.84 1.70
N ILE A 22 -4.51 -20.29 0.60
CA ILE A 22 -3.30 -21.13 0.63
C ILE A 22 -2.09 -20.28 0.25
N CYS A 23 -1.09 -20.29 1.15
CA CYS A 23 0.22 -19.72 0.86
C CYS A 23 0.99 -20.56 -0.16
N PRO A 24 1.75 -19.92 -1.07
CA PRO A 24 2.69 -20.62 -1.93
C PRO A 24 3.70 -21.42 -1.11
N GLN A 25 4.07 -22.59 -1.62
CA GLN A 25 5.14 -23.40 -1.02
C GLN A 25 6.48 -22.86 -1.52
N TRP A 26 7.16 -22.10 -0.68
CA TRP A 26 8.52 -21.63 -0.97
C TRP A 26 9.56 -22.55 -0.33
N GLY A 27 10.71 -22.69 -0.99
CA GLY A 27 11.83 -23.46 -0.44
C GLY A 27 12.40 -22.80 0.83
N THR A 28 13.15 -23.58 1.62
CA THR A 28 13.79 -23.13 2.87
C THR A 28 14.75 -21.96 2.70
N ASN A 29 15.22 -21.70 1.48
CA ASN A 29 16.13 -20.59 1.15
C ASN A 29 15.41 -19.37 0.56
N SER A 30 14.07 -19.34 0.59
CA SER A 30 13.30 -18.20 0.10
C SER A 30 13.51 -16.98 1.00
N PRO A 31 13.67 -15.78 0.42
CA PRO A 31 13.73 -14.54 1.19
C PRO A 31 12.37 -14.11 1.74
N CYS A 32 11.30 -14.80 1.33
CA CYS A 32 9.92 -14.49 1.66
C CYS A 32 9.28 -15.57 2.54
N THR A 33 8.38 -15.14 3.42
CA THR A 33 7.49 -15.98 4.23
C THR A 33 6.04 -15.54 3.99
N CYS A 34 5.12 -16.51 3.98
CA CYS A 34 3.70 -16.26 3.77
C CYS A 34 2.91 -16.83 4.95
N SER A 35 1.95 -16.06 5.43
CA SER A 35 1.02 -16.46 6.48
C SER A 35 -0.41 -16.04 6.16
N VAL A 36 -1.39 -16.73 6.74
CA VAL A 36 -2.81 -16.35 6.61
C VAL A 36 -3.13 -15.29 7.65
N ALA A 37 -3.59 -14.12 7.20
CA ALA A 37 -4.09 -13.04 8.03
C ALA A 37 -5.62 -12.97 7.96
N GLN A 38 -6.22 -12.14 8.83
CA GLN A 38 -7.69 -11.99 8.89
C GLN A 38 -8.31 -11.60 7.54
N ASN A 39 -7.63 -10.72 6.79
CA ASN A 39 -8.17 -10.14 5.55
C ASN A 39 -7.58 -10.74 4.28
N GLY A 40 -6.65 -11.70 4.36
CA GLY A 40 -5.89 -12.10 3.18
C GLY A 40 -4.66 -12.93 3.51
N LEU A 41 -3.75 -13.00 2.56
CA LEU A 41 -2.39 -13.51 2.78
C LEU A 41 -1.47 -12.36 3.19
N MET A 42 -0.57 -12.59 4.14
CA MET A 42 0.50 -11.66 4.48
C MET A 42 1.82 -12.23 4.00
N VAL A 43 2.46 -11.51 3.07
CA VAL A 43 3.77 -11.86 2.53
C VAL A 43 4.81 -10.91 3.11
N GLN A 44 5.81 -11.45 3.78
CA GLN A 44 6.93 -10.69 4.29
C GLN A 44 8.22 -11.19 3.63
N CYS A 45 8.94 -10.29 2.97
CA CYS A 45 10.25 -10.58 2.39
C CYS A 45 11.32 -9.69 3.01
N THR A 46 12.48 -10.29 3.28
CA THR A 46 13.61 -9.61 3.93
C THR A 46 14.88 -9.70 3.09
N GLY A 47 15.65 -8.62 3.04
CA GLY A 47 16.93 -8.56 2.35
C GLY A 47 18.13 -8.97 3.23
N PRO A 48 19.36 -9.04 2.68
CA PRO A 48 19.74 -8.76 1.29
C PRO A 48 19.52 -9.97 0.39
N ALA A 49 18.33 -10.07 -0.21
CA ALA A 49 17.97 -11.13 -1.12
C ALA A 49 18.44 -10.77 -2.53
N GLN A 50 18.83 -11.77 -3.31
CA GLN A 50 19.03 -11.57 -4.75
C GLN A 50 17.69 -11.17 -5.37
N SER A 51 17.70 -10.13 -6.20
CA SER A 51 16.49 -9.59 -6.85
C SER A 51 15.70 -10.67 -7.61
N GLU A 52 16.40 -11.63 -8.21
CA GLU A 52 15.80 -12.77 -8.91
C GLU A 52 14.99 -13.67 -7.96
N GLN A 53 15.55 -14.04 -6.80
CA GLN A 53 14.85 -14.90 -5.82
C GLN A 53 13.59 -14.23 -5.27
N LEU A 54 13.70 -12.93 -4.97
CA LEU A 54 12.57 -12.13 -4.51
C LEU A 54 11.49 -12.03 -5.58
N THR A 55 11.89 -11.75 -6.83
CA THR A 55 10.97 -11.66 -7.98
C THR A 55 10.27 -12.99 -8.21
N SER A 56 11.00 -14.10 -8.25
CA SER A 56 10.41 -15.42 -8.43
C SER A 56 9.44 -15.79 -7.31
N ALA A 57 9.74 -15.45 -6.05
CA ALA A 57 8.81 -15.69 -4.94
C ALA A 57 7.50 -14.90 -5.12
N LEU A 58 7.60 -13.60 -5.44
CA LEU A 58 6.44 -12.73 -5.61
C LEU A 58 5.61 -13.08 -6.85
N GLU A 59 6.22 -13.61 -7.91
CA GLU A 59 5.52 -14.07 -9.11
C GLU A 59 4.62 -15.30 -8.88
N THR A 60 4.90 -16.08 -7.83
CA THR A 60 4.06 -17.24 -7.46
C THR A 60 2.78 -16.87 -6.70
N MET A 61 2.57 -15.58 -6.41
CA MET A 61 1.41 -15.14 -5.63
C MET A 61 0.10 -15.34 -6.39
N PRO A 62 -0.95 -15.87 -5.74
CA PRO A 62 -2.24 -16.10 -6.38
C PRO A 62 -2.90 -14.78 -6.77
N SER A 63 -3.36 -14.67 -8.03
CA SER A 63 -3.98 -13.46 -8.57
C SER A 63 -5.40 -13.19 -8.06
N GLY A 64 -6.06 -14.19 -7.45
CA GLY A 64 -7.45 -14.11 -6.98
C GLY A 64 -7.61 -13.64 -5.53
N GLU A 65 -6.61 -13.90 -4.68
CA GLU A 65 -6.69 -13.60 -3.25
C GLU A 65 -6.35 -12.14 -2.95
N ASP A 66 -6.89 -11.63 -1.85
CA ASP A 66 -6.39 -10.40 -1.26
C ASP A 66 -5.12 -10.72 -0.48
N TRP A 67 -4.07 -9.95 -0.71
CA TRP A 67 -2.81 -10.15 -0.04
C TRP A 67 -2.08 -8.83 0.20
N ASP A 68 -1.29 -8.83 1.27
CA ASP A 68 -0.48 -7.72 1.72
C ASP A 68 0.99 -8.06 1.55
N LEU A 69 1.78 -7.06 1.19
CA LEU A 69 3.23 -7.20 0.98
C LEU A 69 3.99 -6.29 1.93
N GLN A 70 4.90 -6.88 2.69
CA GLN A 70 5.92 -6.19 3.46
C GLN A 70 7.32 -6.54 2.93
N LEU A 71 8.04 -5.52 2.50
CA LEU A 71 9.45 -5.62 2.11
C LEU A 71 10.31 -4.89 3.14
N GLU A 72 11.37 -5.56 3.58
CA GLU A 72 12.30 -5.02 4.56
C GLU A 72 13.75 -5.17 4.09
N HIS A 73 14.55 -4.09 4.14
CA HIS A 73 15.96 -4.11 3.76
C HIS A 73 16.22 -4.59 2.30
N VAL A 74 15.27 -4.34 1.40
CA VAL A 74 15.33 -4.77 -0.01
C VAL A 74 15.89 -3.65 -0.89
N ASP A 75 16.77 -4.01 -1.82
CA ASP A 75 17.25 -3.13 -2.90
C ASP A 75 16.78 -3.65 -4.26
N LEU A 76 15.95 -2.87 -4.95
CA LEU A 76 15.39 -3.20 -6.26
C LEU A 76 15.34 -1.97 -7.15
N GLU A 77 15.63 -2.15 -8.44
CA GLU A 77 15.28 -1.13 -9.44
C GLU A 77 13.76 -0.94 -9.53
N GLU A 78 13.00 -2.03 -9.44
CA GLU A 78 11.54 -2.01 -9.55
C GLU A 78 10.87 -3.22 -8.87
N LEU A 79 9.60 -3.06 -8.48
CA LEU A 79 8.80 -4.17 -7.97
C LEU A 79 8.24 -5.01 -9.13
N PRO A 80 8.10 -6.34 -8.94
CA PRO A 80 7.54 -7.20 -9.98
C PRO A 80 6.06 -6.87 -10.25
N PRO A 81 5.56 -7.10 -11.48
CA PRO A 81 4.20 -6.72 -11.87
C PRO A 81 3.09 -7.33 -11.01
N THR A 82 3.32 -8.51 -10.43
CA THR A 82 2.37 -9.19 -9.54
C THR A 82 1.99 -8.35 -8.32
N VAL A 83 2.88 -7.47 -7.86
CA VAL A 83 2.62 -6.56 -6.72
C VAL A 83 1.43 -5.62 -6.99
N ARG A 84 0.99 -5.43 -8.24
CA ARG A 84 -0.21 -4.62 -8.54
C ARG A 84 -1.47 -5.07 -7.82
N THR A 85 -1.57 -6.35 -7.47
CA THR A 85 -2.78 -6.92 -6.85
C THR A 85 -2.80 -6.83 -5.33
N VAL A 86 -1.77 -6.25 -4.70
CA VAL A 86 -1.72 -6.11 -3.24
C VAL A 86 -2.80 -5.15 -2.72
N SER A 87 -3.27 -5.43 -1.51
CA SER A 87 -4.20 -4.56 -0.77
C SER A 87 -3.46 -3.58 0.13
N SER A 88 -2.37 -4.02 0.77
CA SER A 88 -1.43 -3.18 1.51
C SER A 88 0.00 -3.36 0.99
N LEU A 89 0.70 -2.25 0.76
CA LEU A 89 2.12 -2.23 0.39
C LEU A 89 2.93 -1.52 1.47
N ARG A 90 3.81 -2.26 2.13
CA ARG A 90 4.68 -1.78 3.21
C ARG A 90 6.13 -1.93 2.82
N LEU A 91 6.86 -0.82 2.76
CA LEU A 91 8.27 -0.77 2.39
C LEU A 91 9.05 -0.13 3.54
N SER A 92 9.86 -0.91 4.23
CA SER A 92 10.68 -0.47 5.36
C SER A 92 12.16 -0.66 5.06
N ASN A 93 12.98 0.39 5.25
CA ASN A 93 14.43 0.35 5.02
C ASN A 93 14.83 -0.13 3.61
N CYS A 94 14.02 0.17 2.60
CA CYS A 94 14.24 -0.29 1.23
C CYS A 94 14.90 0.79 0.35
N ASN A 95 15.58 0.35 -0.70
CA ASN A 95 16.06 1.19 -1.80
C ASN A 95 15.34 0.75 -3.08
N ILE A 96 14.31 1.48 -3.50
CA ILE A 96 13.45 1.10 -4.62
C ILE A 96 13.58 2.15 -5.73
N GLY A 97 13.98 1.77 -6.95
CA GLY A 97 14.05 2.73 -8.06
C GLY A 97 12.68 3.32 -8.40
N ARG A 98 11.68 2.46 -8.60
CA ARG A 98 10.28 2.78 -8.88
C ARG A 98 9.34 1.66 -8.40
N LEU A 99 8.06 1.96 -8.19
CA LEU A 99 7.09 0.92 -7.84
C LEU A 99 6.73 0.06 -9.05
N LEU A 100 6.37 0.67 -10.19
CA LEU A 100 5.92 -0.07 -11.37
C LEU A 100 6.53 0.50 -12.65
N ARG A 101 6.89 -0.38 -13.60
CA ARG A 101 7.42 0.01 -14.91
C ARG A 101 6.34 0.45 -15.89
N THR A 102 5.27 -0.34 -16.03
CA THR A 102 4.37 -0.25 -17.18
C THR A 102 3.21 0.70 -16.95
N THR A 103 2.90 1.46 -18.00
CA THR A 103 1.70 2.29 -18.13
C THR A 103 0.59 1.52 -18.87
N PRO A 104 -0.68 1.62 -18.47
CA PRO A 104 -1.18 2.45 -17.36
C PRO A 104 -0.76 1.91 -15.99
N LEU A 105 -0.50 2.84 -15.07
CA LEU A 105 -0.36 2.53 -13.65
C LEU A 105 -1.76 2.18 -13.14
N VAL A 106 -1.95 0.96 -12.66
CA VAL A 106 -3.25 0.47 -12.17
C VAL A 106 -2.99 -0.34 -10.91
N TRP A 107 -3.66 0.03 -9.83
CA TRP A 107 -3.62 -0.64 -8.54
C TRP A 107 -5.06 -0.98 -8.12
N PRO A 108 -5.62 -2.09 -8.63
CA PRO A 108 -7.05 -2.39 -8.49
C PRO A 108 -7.51 -2.54 -7.03
N LYS A 109 -6.62 -3.01 -6.15
CA LYS A 109 -6.96 -3.37 -4.77
C LYS A 109 -6.19 -2.56 -3.72
N LEU A 110 -5.25 -1.70 -4.11
CA LEU A 110 -4.36 -1.03 -3.16
C LEU A 110 -5.14 -0.02 -2.31
N ASN A 111 -5.25 -0.34 -1.02
CA ASN A 111 -5.99 0.42 -0.02
C ASN A 111 -5.06 1.12 0.98
N GLU A 112 -3.86 0.60 1.19
CA GLU A 112 -2.87 1.18 2.12
C GLU A 112 -1.46 1.17 1.51
N VAL A 113 -0.74 2.27 1.72
CA VAL A 113 0.71 2.33 1.55
C VAL A 113 1.38 2.78 2.84
N VAL A 114 2.46 2.10 3.20
CA VAL A 114 3.35 2.47 4.31
C VAL A 114 4.77 2.51 3.80
N PHE A 115 5.36 3.70 3.80
CA PHE A 115 6.75 3.92 3.41
C PHE A 115 7.54 4.40 4.62
N GLU A 116 8.54 3.62 5.04
CA GLU A 116 9.37 3.89 6.20
C GLU A 116 10.84 3.75 5.82
N SER A 117 11.65 4.76 6.14
CA SER A 117 13.11 4.73 5.87
C SER A 117 13.42 4.37 4.41
N LEU A 118 12.56 4.81 3.49
CA LEU A 118 12.59 4.45 2.08
C LEU A 118 13.53 5.38 1.32
N ARG A 119 14.27 4.83 0.36
CA ARG A 119 14.97 5.61 -0.67
C ARG A 119 14.33 5.29 -2.01
N MET A 120 13.83 6.31 -2.70
CA MET A 120 13.33 6.16 -4.06
C MET A 120 13.95 7.19 -5.01
N ARG A 121 14.27 6.73 -6.22
CA ARG A 121 14.74 7.60 -7.31
C ARG A 121 13.57 8.34 -7.96
N ASN A 122 12.47 7.63 -8.18
CA ASN A 122 11.27 8.21 -8.76
C ASN A 122 10.30 8.67 -7.67
N ASP A 123 9.58 9.75 -7.94
CA ASP A 123 8.55 10.26 -7.04
C ASP A 123 7.43 9.22 -6.85
N PRO A 124 7.17 8.77 -5.60
CA PRO A 124 6.15 7.78 -5.32
C PRO A 124 4.75 8.23 -5.70
N TRP A 125 4.44 9.53 -5.63
CA TRP A 125 3.09 10.03 -5.83
C TRP A 125 2.61 9.81 -7.27
N THR A 126 3.52 9.99 -8.22
CA THR A 126 3.26 9.69 -9.63
C THR A 126 3.00 8.20 -9.88
N GLN A 127 3.59 7.32 -9.05
CA GLN A 127 3.45 5.87 -9.16
C GLN A 127 2.11 5.36 -8.58
N LEU A 128 1.42 6.16 -7.78
CA LEU A 128 0.15 5.82 -7.14
C LEU A 128 -1.10 6.34 -7.88
N LYS A 129 -0.93 6.96 -9.06
CA LYS A 129 -2.04 7.58 -9.82
C LYS A 129 -3.22 6.66 -10.15
N GLY A 130 -2.97 5.36 -10.26
CA GLY A 130 -4.00 4.35 -10.55
C GLY A 130 -4.59 3.65 -9.32
N ALA A 131 -4.28 4.11 -8.10
CA ALA A 131 -4.76 3.53 -6.85
C ALA A 131 -6.05 4.19 -6.39
N HIS A 132 -7.14 3.94 -7.13
CA HIS A 132 -8.43 4.58 -6.90
C HIS A 132 -9.11 4.19 -5.58
N SER A 133 -8.69 3.08 -4.98
CA SER A 133 -9.20 2.58 -3.70
C SER A 133 -8.35 2.99 -2.49
N LEU A 134 -7.28 3.76 -2.70
CA LEU A 134 -6.29 4.08 -1.66
C LEU A 134 -6.91 4.90 -0.52
N LYS A 135 -6.97 4.32 0.68
CA LYS A 135 -7.55 4.94 1.88
C LYS A 135 -6.53 5.49 2.86
N SER A 136 -5.35 4.87 2.95
CA SER A 136 -4.36 5.19 3.96
C SER A 136 -2.97 5.37 3.36
N ILE A 137 -2.35 6.51 3.64
CA ILE A 137 -0.95 6.80 3.31
C ILE A 137 -0.22 7.08 4.61
N LYS A 138 0.85 6.31 4.85
CA LYS A 138 1.78 6.54 5.95
C LYS A 138 3.18 6.67 5.38
N VAL A 139 3.83 7.79 5.63
CA VAL A 139 5.22 8.05 5.25
C VAL A 139 5.97 8.50 6.48
N SER A 140 7.05 7.81 6.79
CA SER A 140 7.91 8.12 7.92
C SER A 140 9.38 7.94 7.59
N ASP A 141 10.23 8.73 8.24
CA ASP A 141 11.68 8.66 8.09
C ASP A 141 12.14 8.73 6.62
N PHE A 142 11.61 9.70 5.87
CA PHE A 142 11.92 9.87 4.46
C PHE A 142 12.69 11.20 4.21
N PRO A 143 13.98 11.29 4.61
CA PRO A 143 14.73 12.56 4.60
C PRO A 143 14.99 13.11 3.20
N MET A 144 14.86 12.30 2.15
CA MET A 144 15.02 12.72 0.76
C MET A 144 13.77 13.42 0.20
N MET A 145 12.60 13.26 0.83
CA MET A 145 11.37 13.93 0.41
C MET A 145 11.39 15.39 0.84
N ARG A 146 11.92 16.27 -0.03
CA ARG A 146 12.12 17.70 0.25
C ARG A 146 10.88 18.57 0.02
N THR A 147 10.00 18.13 -0.86
CA THR A 147 8.79 18.87 -1.26
C THR A 147 7.59 17.93 -1.29
N ILE A 148 6.42 18.49 -0.98
CA ILE A 148 5.14 17.92 -1.39
C ILE A 148 4.55 18.90 -2.40
N ASP A 149 4.63 18.52 -3.68
CA ASP A 149 4.30 19.37 -4.82
C ASP A 149 3.06 18.86 -5.58
N GLN A 150 2.78 19.43 -6.76
CA GLN A 150 1.62 19.05 -7.57
C GLN A 150 1.59 17.57 -8.00
N SER A 151 2.69 16.82 -7.93
CA SER A 151 2.69 15.39 -8.19
C SER A 151 1.76 14.62 -7.22
N PHE A 152 1.55 15.17 -6.02
CA PHE A 152 0.63 14.63 -5.03
C PHE A 152 -0.83 14.63 -5.52
N ARG A 153 -1.17 15.43 -6.54
CA ARG A 153 -2.49 15.37 -7.21
C ARG A 153 -2.78 14.04 -7.90
N GLY A 154 -1.75 13.21 -8.13
CA GLY A 154 -1.93 11.84 -8.59
C GLY A 154 -2.59 10.94 -7.54
N VAL A 155 -2.46 11.26 -6.25
CA VAL A 155 -3.04 10.48 -5.16
C VAL A 155 -4.57 10.54 -5.22
N SER A 156 -5.23 9.41 -4.99
CA SER A 156 -6.70 9.34 -5.00
C SER A 156 -7.33 10.26 -3.97
N ASP A 157 -8.46 10.88 -4.35
CA ASP A 157 -9.31 11.66 -3.44
C ASP A 157 -10.04 10.80 -2.40
N SER A 158 -9.99 9.46 -2.53
CA SER A 158 -10.58 8.51 -1.59
C SER A 158 -9.81 8.35 -0.27
N VAL A 159 -8.61 8.96 -0.17
CA VAL A 159 -7.76 8.92 1.03
C VAL A 159 -8.45 9.54 2.23
N GLU A 160 -8.45 8.78 3.33
CA GLU A 160 -9.07 9.14 4.61
C GLU A 160 -8.02 9.34 5.73
N TYR A 161 -6.89 8.64 5.64
CA TYR A 161 -5.81 8.69 6.62
C TYR A 161 -4.51 9.12 5.93
N LEU A 162 -3.99 10.27 6.34
CA LEU A 162 -2.73 10.83 5.85
C LEU A 162 -1.79 11.06 7.03
N ASP A 163 -0.66 10.37 7.04
CA ASP A 163 0.36 10.49 8.08
C ASP A 163 1.72 10.62 7.43
N ILE A 164 2.27 11.83 7.47
CA ILE A 164 3.57 12.18 6.91
C ILE A 164 4.41 12.74 8.04
N ARG A 165 5.41 11.97 8.49
CA ARG A 165 6.28 12.37 9.60
C ARG A 165 7.75 12.19 9.33
N LYS A 166 8.59 12.93 10.05
CA LYS A 166 10.05 12.72 10.05
C LYS A 166 10.62 12.69 8.64
N THR A 167 10.17 13.58 7.78
CA THR A 167 10.67 13.68 6.41
C THR A 167 11.58 14.90 6.28
N GLY A 168 12.29 15.00 5.15
CA GLY A 168 13.11 16.16 4.85
C GLY A 168 12.33 17.35 4.29
N THR A 169 11.00 17.35 4.40
CA THR A 169 10.13 18.28 3.68
C THR A 169 10.24 19.68 4.26
N THR A 170 10.74 20.62 3.45
CA THR A 170 10.87 22.03 3.83
C THR A 170 9.78 22.90 3.23
N ARG A 171 9.12 22.44 2.17
CA ARG A 171 8.11 23.19 1.43
C ARG A 171 6.93 22.30 1.05
N LEU A 172 5.74 22.84 1.28
CA LEU A 172 4.49 22.33 0.76
C LEU A 172 3.98 23.29 -0.33
N GLU A 173 3.63 22.80 -1.51
CA GLU A 173 3.06 23.66 -2.54
C GLU A 173 1.56 23.93 -2.33
N SER A 174 1.12 25.11 -2.77
CA SER A 174 -0.29 25.48 -2.75
C SER A 174 -1.12 24.48 -3.58
N GLY A 175 -2.21 23.96 -3.01
CA GLY A 175 -3.10 23.05 -3.71
C GLY A 175 -2.52 21.66 -4.01
N ALA A 176 -1.42 21.25 -3.36
CA ALA A 176 -0.84 19.91 -3.55
C ALA A 176 -1.80 18.80 -3.06
N MET A 177 -2.57 19.07 -2.00
CA MET A 177 -3.49 18.10 -1.38
C MET A 177 -4.95 18.59 -1.36
N SER A 178 -5.29 19.64 -2.11
CA SER A 178 -6.61 20.27 -2.06
C SER A 178 -7.75 19.41 -2.63
N HIS A 179 -7.42 18.33 -3.33
CA HIS A 179 -8.38 17.35 -3.85
C HIS A 179 -8.78 16.27 -2.83
N LEU A 180 -8.05 16.11 -1.72
CA LEU A 180 -8.27 15.06 -0.71
C LEU A 180 -9.46 15.35 0.21
N LYS A 181 -10.66 15.38 -0.34
CA LYS A 181 -11.88 15.81 0.36
C LYS A 181 -12.37 14.84 1.44
N ASN A 182 -11.89 13.60 1.44
CA ASN A 182 -12.32 12.54 2.36
C ASN A 182 -11.40 12.40 3.59
N LEU A 183 -10.46 13.33 3.81
CA LEU A 183 -9.54 13.25 4.94
C LEU A 183 -10.28 13.28 6.28
N ARG A 184 -9.98 12.28 7.11
CA ARG A 184 -10.48 12.13 8.49
C ARG A 184 -9.36 12.29 9.51
N TYR A 185 -8.17 11.80 9.19
CA TYR A 185 -7.01 11.84 10.06
C TYR A 185 -5.82 12.39 9.28
N VAL A 186 -5.25 13.47 9.78
CA VAL A 186 -4.11 14.14 9.16
C VAL A 186 -3.05 14.37 10.21
N PHE A 187 -1.88 13.79 9.98
CA PHE A 187 -0.68 13.97 10.80
C PHE A 187 0.46 14.43 9.91
N ILE A 188 0.92 15.65 10.13
CA ILE A 188 1.98 16.30 9.37
C ILE A 188 2.96 16.80 10.42
N ALA A 189 3.94 15.97 10.79
CA ALA A 189 4.73 16.22 12.00
C ALA A 189 6.23 15.94 11.82
N ASP A 190 7.08 16.55 12.64
CA ASP A 190 8.52 16.30 12.68
C ASP A 190 9.21 16.60 11.33
N MET A 191 8.82 17.70 10.66
CA MET A 191 9.41 18.13 9.39
C MET A 191 9.97 19.55 9.51
N PRO A 192 11.04 19.89 8.78
CA PRO A 192 11.60 21.24 8.76
C PRO A 192 10.78 22.22 7.89
N LEU A 193 9.45 22.17 7.99
CA LEU A 193 8.55 23.05 7.25
C LEU A 193 8.71 24.50 7.72
N SER A 194 8.96 25.41 6.78
CA SER A 194 9.00 26.84 7.10
C SER A 194 7.59 27.46 7.20
N GLU A 195 6.65 26.94 6.41
CA GLU A 195 5.29 27.45 6.32
C GLU A 195 4.32 26.33 5.90
N PHE A 196 3.05 26.51 6.28
CA PHE A 196 1.95 25.66 5.83
C PHE A 196 0.96 26.51 5.01
N PRO A 197 0.91 26.36 3.68
CA PRO A 197 0.01 27.15 2.83
C PRO A 197 -1.47 26.96 3.21
N ARG A 198 -2.27 28.02 3.17
CA ARG A 198 -3.70 27.94 3.45
C ARG A 198 -4.45 26.98 2.51
N GLU A 199 -4.05 26.95 1.25
CA GLU A 199 -4.64 26.12 0.19
C GLU A 199 -3.96 24.76 0.06
N ALA A 200 -3.09 24.39 1.00
CA ALA A 200 -2.46 23.07 1.07
C ALA A 200 -3.49 21.94 1.01
N LEU A 201 -4.52 22.07 1.85
CA LEU A 201 -5.61 21.12 2.06
C LEU A 201 -6.91 21.66 1.44
N PRO A 202 -7.95 20.82 1.32
CA PRO A 202 -9.27 21.28 0.89
C PRO A 202 -9.79 22.41 1.77
N ALA A 203 -10.53 23.34 1.17
CA ALA A 203 -11.12 24.48 1.89
C ALA A 203 -12.11 24.03 2.99
N GLU A 204 -12.76 22.89 2.78
CA GLU A 204 -13.68 22.27 3.73
C GLU A 204 -13.30 20.81 3.96
N LEU A 205 -13.16 20.43 5.23
CA LEU A 205 -12.88 19.07 5.66
C LEU A 205 -13.98 18.60 6.62
N SER A 206 -15.18 18.38 6.07
CA SER A 206 -16.40 18.09 6.84
C SER A 206 -16.34 16.79 7.65
N GLN A 207 -15.42 15.89 7.31
CA GLN A 207 -15.22 14.60 7.98
C GLN A 207 -13.95 14.56 8.84
N LEU A 208 -13.28 15.68 9.07
CA LEU A 208 -12.04 15.72 9.83
C LEU A 208 -12.29 15.37 11.30
N HIS A 209 -11.63 14.32 11.78
CA HIS A 209 -11.64 13.90 13.18
C HIS A 209 -10.38 14.37 13.91
N THR A 210 -9.23 14.33 13.25
CA THR A 210 -7.94 14.69 13.87
C THR A 210 -7.05 15.40 12.87
N PHE A 211 -6.45 16.50 13.32
CA PHE A 211 -5.43 17.25 12.59
C PHE A 211 -4.28 17.57 13.53
N ILE A 212 -3.10 17.04 13.22
CA ILE A 212 -1.85 17.33 13.93
C ILE A 212 -0.87 17.93 12.94
N LEU A 213 -0.38 19.13 13.28
CA LEU A 213 0.71 19.81 12.61
C LEU A 213 1.79 20.08 13.67
N GLY A 214 3.03 19.63 13.44
CA GLY A 214 4.10 19.69 14.46
C GLY A 214 5.52 19.62 13.94
#